data_AF-A0A0F8XVH4-F1
#
_entry.id   AF-A0A0F8XVH4-F1
#
_cell.length_a   1.000
_cell.length_b   1.000
_cell.length_c   1.000
_cell.angle_alpha   90.00
_cell.angle_beta   90.00
_cell.angle_gamma   90.00
#
_symmetry.space_group_name_H-M   'P 1'
#
loop_
_entity.id
_entity.type
_entity.pdbx_description
1 polymer ?
#
loop_
_entity_poly.entity_id
_entity_poly.type
_entity_poly.pdbx_seq_one_letter_code
_entity_poly.pdbx_strand_id
1 'polypeptide(L)'
;MIGSSKFLGNIFSRIIVVIALTVILFPLVWIVSISLRHPDEVFQAYFFFIPKSLTFGNYPGAIQYVAKWVGISFPGMFTNSLIVTTTSVLGAVVTSAFAAYGFSQFKFLGKEFFFVAIFTSFAIPVQILLIPLFVLLRKMGILNTYFALILPYISFGIPVSTLILRSFFEEIPTGIKEAAKMDGASDLGIFYQIVLPLSKPALATCIIFSFMLIWNEFLFALVFISKEKMQKLHDTNKLVCNKVGIPRIKRYLNELPGIPVRDVWTDIPNIQIGEKLDYATQKPIKLLKRILLIYSNENDVVIDPFAGSGTT
;
A
#
# COMPACT_ATOMS: atom_id res chain seq x y z
N MET A 1 -6.79 -30.97 51.74
CA MET A 1 -6.19 -31.43 50.45
C MET A 1 -6.77 -30.67 49.24
N ILE A 2 -6.62 -29.34 49.18
CA ILE A 2 -7.14 -28.50 48.06
C ILE A 2 -5.99 -27.88 47.21
N GLY A 3 -4.72 -28.19 47.54
CA GLY A 3 -3.54 -27.54 46.93
C GLY A 3 -2.98 -28.17 45.66
N SER A 4 -3.20 -29.47 45.41
CA SER A 4 -2.50 -30.19 44.32
C SER A 4 -3.09 -29.90 42.92
N SER A 5 -4.42 -29.82 42.77
CA SER A 5 -5.04 -29.60 41.44
C SER A 5 -4.82 -28.19 40.90
N LYS A 6 -4.83 -27.17 41.78
CA LYS A 6 -4.49 -25.79 41.41
C LYS A 6 -3.00 -25.63 41.06
N PHE A 7 -2.12 -26.40 41.73
CA PHE A 7 -0.69 -26.41 41.43
C PHE A 7 -0.38 -27.07 40.08
N LEU A 8 -0.98 -28.23 39.78
CA LEU A 8 -0.87 -28.87 38.46
C LEU A 8 -1.46 -28.01 37.34
N GLY A 9 -2.61 -27.38 37.57
CA GLY A 9 -3.23 -26.45 36.61
C GLY A 9 -2.34 -25.25 36.28
N ASN A 10 -1.64 -24.70 37.28
CA ASN A 10 -0.68 -23.61 37.09
C ASN A 10 0.59 -24.04 36.35
N ILE A 11 1.05 -25.29 36.53
CA ILE A 11 2.21 -25.82 35.78
C ILE A 11 1.82 -26.03 34.31
N PHE A 12 0.66 -26.62 34.07
CA PHE A 12 0.16 -26.86 32.71
C PHE A 12 -0.03 -25.55 31.94
N SER A 13 -0.64 -24.53 32.55
CA SER A 13 -0.80 -23.22 31.92
C SER A 13 0.55 -22.55 31.63
N ARG A 14 1.53 -22.65 32.53
CA ARG A 14 2.89 -22.14 32.30
C ARG A 14 3.60 -22.85 31.15
N ILE A 15 3.46 -24.18 31.04
CA ILE A 15 4.03 -24.95 29.92
C ILE A 15 3.42 -24.48 28.59
N ILE A 16 2.09 -24.31 28.53
CA ILE A 16 1.41 -23.79 27.34
C ILE A 16 1.92 -22.39 26.98
N VAL A 17 2.07 -21.51 27.97
CA VAL A 17 2.61 -20.15 27.75
C VAL A 17 4.03 -20.21 27.21
N VAL A 18 4.90 -21.07 27.75
CA VAL A 18 6.29 -21.23 27.27
C VAL A 18 6.32 -21.75 25.83
N ILE A 19 5.47 -22.73 25.50
CA ILE A 19 5.38 -23.26 24.13
C ILE A 19 4.88 -22.17 23.18
N ALA A 20 3.83 -21.45 23.54
CA ALA A 20 3.29 -20.35 22.74
C ALA A 20 4.33 -19.24 22.52
N LEU A 21 5.05 -18.83 23.58
CA LEU A 21 6.15 -17.86 23.47
C LEU A 21 7.26 -18.37 22.56
N THR A 22 7.62 -19.65 22.66
CA THR A 22 8.66 -20.24 21.80
C THR A 22 8.25 -20.17 20.33
N VAL A 23 7.00 -20.56 20.01
CA VAL A 23 6.48 -20.52 18.63
C VAL A 23 6.42 -19.09 18.09
N ILE A 24 6.01 -18.11 18.91
CA ILE A 24 5.92 -16.70 18.52
C ILE A 24 7.29 -16.05 18.34
N LEU A 25 8.24 -16.33 19.25
CA LEU A 25 9.58 -15.75 19.21
C LEU A 25 10.48 -16.40 18.18
N PHE A 26 10.24 -17.67 17.82
CA PHE A 26 11.04 -18.40 16.84
C PHE A 26 11.29 -17.62 15.53
N PRO A 27 10.27 -17.13 14.79
CA PRO A 27 10.52 -16.39 13.56
C PRO A 27 11.27 -15.07 13.79
N LEU A 28 11.09 -14.40 14.93
CA LEU A 28 11.82 -13.17 15.25
C LEU A 28 13.30 -13.43 15.46
N VAL A 29 13.64 -14.45 16.25
CA VAL A 29 15.03 -14.83 16.47
C VAL A 29 15.66 -15.34 15.17
N TRP A 30 14.89 -16.04 14.33
CA TRP A 30 15.33 -16.47 13.01
C TRP A 30 15.69 -15.30 12.09
N ILE A 31 14.87 -14.25 12.05
CA ILE A 31 15.16 -13.04 11.27
C ILE A 31 16.43 -12.35 11.77
N VAL A 32 16.64 -12.27 13.08
CA VAL A 32 17.88 -11.72 13.66
C VAL A 32 19.08 -12.57 13.25
N SER A 33 18.96 -13.90 13.32
CA SER A 33 20.00 -14.83 12.85
C SER A 33 20.35 -14.58 11.39
N ILE A 34 19.36 -14.49 10.49
CA ILE A 34 19.59 -14.20 9.06
C ILE A 34 20.30 -12.85 8.88
N SER A 35 19.91 -11.82 9.63
CA SER A 35 20.50 -10.48 9.50
C SER A 35 21.99 -10.43 9.83
N LEU A 36 22.51 -11.42 10.56
CA LEU A 36 23.91 -11.53 10.96
C LEU A 36 24.74 -12.52 10.12
N ARG A 37 24.12 -13.25 9.18
CA ARG A 37 24.82 -14.22 8.33
C ARG A 37 25.58 -13.55 7.19
N HIS A 38 26.65 -14.19 6.73
CA HIS A 38 27.28 -13.82 5.47
C HIS A 38 26.31 -14.05 4.29
N PRO A 39 26.26 -13.20 3.25
CA PRO A 39 25.34 -13.35 2.11
C PRO A 39 25.38 -14.74 1.45
N ASP A 40 26.56 -15.37 1.41
CA ASP A 40 26.76 -16.72 0.84
C ASP A 40 26.08 -17.83 1.66
N GLU A 41 25.78 -17.59 2.93
CA GLU A 41 25.10 -18.53 3.84
C GLU A 41 23.57 -18.39 3.80
N VAL A 42 23.03 -17.26 3.29
CA VAL A 42 21.59 -16.97 3.32
C VAL A 42 20.78 -17.87 2.39
N PHE A 43 21.34 -18.24 1.23
CA PHE A 43 20.68 -19.07 0.23
C PHE A 43 21.01 -20.57 0.36
N GLN A 44 21.78 -20.97 1.37
CA GLN A 44 22.09 -22.38 1.60
C GLN A 44 20.91 -23.07 2.32
N ALA A 45 20.59 -24.29 1.90
CA ALA A 45 19.48 -25.09 2.43
C ALA A 45 19.74 -25.68 3.85
N TYR A 46 20.58 -25.03 4.66
CA TYR A 46 20.95 -25.53 5.99
C TYR A 46 20.24 -24.77 7.11
N PHE A 47 19.56 -25.51 7.99
CA PHE A 47 18.84 -24.98 9.14
C PHE A 47 19.77 -24.82 10.35
N PHE A 48 20.58 -23.76 10.38
CA PHE A 48 21.35 -23.40 11.56
C PHE A 48 20.72 -22.20 12.27
N PHE A 49 20.50 -22.29 13.58
CA PHE A 49 19.95 -21.18 14.38
C PHE A 49 21.01 -20.11 14.67
N ILE A 50 22.27 -20.52 14.85
CA ILE A 50 23.42 -19.66 15.12
C ILE A 50 24.25 -19.55 13.82
N PRO A 51 24.53 -18.34 13.32
CA PRO A 51 25.40 -18.12 12.16
C PRO A 51 26.79 -18.73 12.38
N LYS A 52 27.40 -19.30 11.33
CA LYS A 52 28.80 -19.77 11.41
C LYS A 52 29.76 -18.58 11.41
N SER A 53 29.43 -17.54 10.67
CA SER A 53 30.15 -16.28 10.62
C SER A 53 29.21 -15.13 10.99
N LEU A 54 29.54 -14.40 12.07
CA LEU A 54 28.80 -13.21 12.48
C LEU A 54 29.31 -12.00 11.69
N THR A 55 28.46 -11.44 10.83
CA THR A 55 28.78 -10.28 9.99
C THR A 55 27.84 -9.12 10.30
N PHE A 56 28.37 -8.05 10.90
CA PHE A 56 27.62 -6.81 11.10
C PHE A 56 27.61 -5.90 9.86
N GLY A 57 28.36 -6.25 8.81
CA GLY A 57 28.44 -5.50 7.55
C GLY A 57 27.11 -5.41 6.79
N ASN A 58 26.15 -6.30 7.08
CA ASN A 58 24.83 -6.29 6.45
C ASN A 58 24.03 -5.03 6.78
N TYR A 59 24.18 -4.44 7.98
CA TYR A 59 23.47 -3.22 8.37
C TYR A 59 23.94 -1.98 7.59
N PRO A 60 25.24 -1.59 7.60
CA PRO A 60 25.71 -0.47 6.80
C PRO A 60 25.57 -0.75 5.30
N GLY A 61 25.76 -2.00 4.86
CA GLY A 61 25.53 -2.42 3.48
C GLY A 61 24.09 -2.20 3.03
N ALA A 62 23.10 -2.57 3.85
CA ALA A 62 21.69 -2.33 3.56
C ALA A 62 21.35 -0.84 3.49
N ILE A 63 21.83 -0.04 4.44
CA ILE A 63 21.62 1.41 4.47
C ILE A 63 22.17 2.06 3.19
N GLN A 64 23.39 1.70 2.78
CA GLN A 64 24.02 2.21 1.57
C GLN A 64 23.32 1.71 0.29
N TYR A 65 22.92 0.44 0.27
CA TYR A 65 22.21 -0.16 -0.86
C TYR A 65 20.89 0.57 -1.12
N VAL A 66 20.07 0.76 -0.09
CA VAL A 66 18.77 1.45 -0.23
C VAL A 66 18.99 2.92 -0.59
N ALA A 67 19.97 3.59 0.02
CA ALA A 67 20.30 4.97 -0.32
C ALA A 67 20.68 5.13 -1.80
N LYS A 68 21.45 4.18 -2.36
CA LYS A 68 21.82 4.18 -3.78
C LYS A 68 20.64 3.84 -4.69
N TRP A 69 19.76 2.93 -4.28
CA TRP A 69 18.65 2.45 -5.12
C TRP A 69 17.49 3.46 -5.20
N VAL A 70 17.21 4.15 -4.10
CA VAL A 70 16.10 5.11 -3.97
C VAL A 70 16.56 6.57 -4.17
N GLY A 71 17.86 6.85 -4.06
CA GLY A 71 18.39 8.22 -4.14
C GLY A 71 18.11 9.06 -2.89
N ILE A 72 17.59 8.46 -1.80
CA ILE A 72 17.29 9.11 -0.52
C ILE A 72 17.94 8.30 0.60
N SER A 73 18.54 8.98 1.58
CA SER A 73 19.17 8.33 2.74
C SER A 73 18.13 7.58 3.59
N PHE A 74 18.54 6.47 4.22
CA PHE A 74 17.66 5.70 5.12
C PHE A 74 17.02 6.54 6.22
N PRO A 75 17.77 7.42 6.93
CA PRO A 75 17.16 8.34 7.90
C PRO A 75 16.08 9.23 7.27
N GLY A 76 16.29 9.73 6.04
CA GLY A 76 15.29 10.53 5.34
C GLY A 76 14.00 9.76 5.07
N MET A 77 14.10 8.52 4.57
CA MET A 77 12.92 7.66 4.37
C MET A 77 12.18 7.38 5.68
N PHE A 78 12.93 7.08 6.75
CA PHE A 78 12.36 6.82 8.07
C PHE A 78 11.65 8.06 8.63
N THR A 79 12.25 9.24 8.53
CA THR A 79 11.65 10.50 8.96
C THR A 79 10.40 10.83 8.16
N ASN A 80 10.37 10.57 6.85
CA ASN A 80 9.18 10.77 6.02
C ASN A 80 8.01 9.90 6.50
N SER A 81 8.27 8.61 6.72
CA SER A 81 7.26 7.68 7.25
C SER A 81 6.78 8.08 8.65
N LEU A 82 7.69 8.55 9.50
CA LEU A 82 7.36 9.02 10.84
C LEU A 82 6.45 10.25 10.80
N ILE A 83 6.79 11.25 9.99
CA ILE A 83 5.99 12.48 9.83
C ILE A 83 4.59 12.13 9.33
N VAL A 84 4.49 11.34 8.25
CA VAL A 84 3.20 10.95 7.67
C VAL A 84 2.37 10.16 8.68
N THR A 85 2.96 9.17 9.35
CA THR A 85 2.23 8.33 10.31
C THR A 85 1.76 9.13 11.52
N THR A 86 2.64 9.85 12.19
CA THR A 86 2.29 10.62 13.40
C THR A 86 1.24 11.68 13.10
N THR A 87 1.39 12.43 12.01
CA THR A 87 0.42 13.47 11.63
C THR A 87 -0.95 12.87 11.31
N SER A 88 -0.98 11.75 10.58
CA SER A 88 -2.22 11.08 10.21
C SER A 88 -2.93 10.46 11.42
N VAL A 89 -2.19 9.82 12.32
CA VAL A 89 -2.75 9.24 13.55
C VAL A 89 -3.35 10.32 14.43
N LEU A 90 -2.61 11.41 14.68
CA LEU A 90 -3.11 12.53 15.48
C LEU A 90 -4.34 13.17 14.83
N GLY A 91 -4.30 13.41 13.52
CA GLY A 91 -5.44 13.96 12.77
C GLY A 91 -6.67 13.06 12.85
N ALA A 92 -6.50 11.74 12.66
CA ALA A 92 -7.58 10.78 12.76
C ALA A 92 -8.18 10.73 14.17
N VAL A 93 -7.35 10.62 15.22
CA VAL A 93 -7.81 10.49 16.61
C VAL A 93 -8.47 11.77 17.10
N VAL A 94 -7.91 12.94 16.81
CA VAL A 94 -8.52 14.23 17.19
C VAL A 94 -9.87 14.40 16.51
N THR A 95 -9.94 14.18 15.19
CA THR A 95 -11.20 14.31 14.45
C THR A 95 -12.25 13.31 14.94
N SER A 96 -11.83 12.08 15.22
CA SER A 96 -12.70 11.03 15.76
C SER A 96 -13.17 11.32 17.17
N ALA A 97 -12.34 11.91 18.03
CA ALA A 97 -12.73 12.29 19.38
C ALA A 97 -13.83 13.37 19.34
N PHE A 98 -13.71 14.37 18.47
CA PHE A 98 -14.78 15.35 18.27
C PHE A 98 -16.06 14.70 17.70
N ALA A 99 -15.92 13.86 16.68
CA ALA A 99 -17.06 13.15 16.10
C ALA A 99 -17.76 12.28 17.15
N ALA A 100 -17.01 11.46 17.89
CA ALA A 100 -17.52 10.58 18.94
C ALA A 100 -18.17 11.37 20.08
N TYR A 101 -17.62 12.51 20.48
CA TYR A 101 -18.26 13.40 21.47
C TYR A 101 -19.58 13.96 20.94
N GLY A 102 -19.58 14.40 19.68
CA GLY A 102 -20.74 14.78 18.90
C GLY A 102 -21.87 13.75 18.97
N PHE A 103 -21.53 12.52 18.54
CA PHE A 103 -22.45 11.39 18.47
C PHE A 103 -22.79 10.78 19.83
N SER A 104 -22.02 10.96 20.89
CA SER A 104 -22.39 10.42 22.21
C SER A 104 -23.26 11.40 22.98
N GLN A 105 -22.89 12.68 23.03
CA GLN A 105 -23.47 13.63 24.00
C GLN A 105 -24.60 14.49 23.43
N PHE A 106 -24.59 14.80 22.13
CA PHE A 106 -25.63 15.65 21.55
C PHE A 106 -26.78 14.83 20.97
N LYS A 107 -27.98 15.42 21.04
CA LYS A 107 -29.20 14.91 20.40
C LYS A 107 -29.48 15.80 19.20
N PHE A 108 -29.41 15.24 18.00
CA PHE A 108 -29.72 15.94 16.75
C PHE A 108 -30.42 15.01 15.76
N LEU A 109 -31.17 15.59 14.83
CA LEU A 109 -31.93 14.84 13.83
C LEU A 109 -30.98 14.03 12.93
N GLY A 110 -31.25 12.74 12.74
CA GLY A 110 -30.44 11.88 11.87
C GLY A 110 -29.13 11.38 12.48
N LYS A 111 -28.89 11.59 13.78
CA LYS A 111 -27.70 11.13 14.53
C LYS A 111 -27.27 9.70 14.21
N GLU A 112 -28.19 8.73 14.34
CA GLU A 112 -27.86 7.33 14.09
C GLU A 112 -27.63 7.03 12.61
N PHE A 113 -28.32 7.73 11.70
CA PHE A 113 -28.09 7.59 10.27
C PHE A 113 -26.66 8.01 9.90
N PHE A 114 -26.23 9.21 10.33
CA PHE A 114 -24.87 9.69 10.05
C PHE A 114 -23.80 8.82 10.70
N PHE A 115 -24.04 8.35 11.93
CA PHE A 115 -23.12 7.45 12.60
C PHE A 115 -22.95 6.13 11.84
N VAL A 116 -24.07 5.50 11.45
CA VAL A 116 -24.05 4.27 10.65
C VAL A 116 -23.40 4.52 9.30
N ALA A 117 -23.68 5.64 8.62
CA ALA A 117 -23.05 5.96 7.34
C ALA A 117 -21.52 6.06 7.45
N ILE A 118 -21.00 6.70 8.50
CA ILE A 118 -19.56 6.76 8.78
C ILE A 118 -19.03 5.34 9.01
N PHE A 119 -19.68 4.54 9.85
CA PHE A 119 -19.24 3.18 10.15
C PHE A 119 -19.26 2.27 8.91
N THR A 120 -20.32 2.30 8.11
CA THR A 120 -20.47 1.48 6.90
C THR A 120 -19.44 1.85 5.83
N SER A 121 -18.92 3.08 5.82
CA SER A 121 -17.83 3.45 4.90
C SER A 121 -16.56 2.61 5.08
N PHE A 122 -16.33 2.08 6.29
CA PHE A 122 -15.20 1.17 6.58
C PHE A 122 -15.35 -0.21 5.93
N ALA A 123 -16.58 -0.62 5.56
CA ALA A 123 -16.81 -1.90 4.90
C ALA A 123 -16.26 -1.93 3.46
N ILE A 124 -15.99 -0.77 2.87
CA ILE A 124 -15.42 -0.66 1.52
C ILE A 124 -13.91 -0.96 1.61
N PRO A 125 -13.41 -1.98 0.89
CA PRO A 125 -11.99 -2.25 0.83
C PRO A 125 -11.21 -1.06 0.28
N VAL A 126 -10.22 -0.58 1.04
CA VAL A 126 -9.42 0.60 0.71
C VAL A 126 -8.74 0.49 -0.66
N GLN A 127 -8.42 -0.73 -1.10
CA GLN A 127 -7.76 -1.00 -2.38
C GLN A 127 -8.64 -0.66 -3.59
N ILE A 128 -9.97 -0.77 -3.45
CA ILE A 128 -10.93 -0.40 -4.53
C ILE A 128 -10.91 1.12 -4.73
N LEU A 129 -10.66 1.88 -3.66
CA LEU A 129 -10.64 3.33 -3.68
C LEU A 129 -9.32 3.91 -4.23
N LEU A 130 -8.33 3.08 -4.54
CA LEU A 130 -7.03 3.52 -5.03
C LEU A 130 -7.13 4.42 -6.27
N ILE A 131 -7.82 3.93 -7.31
CA ILE A 131 -7.95 4.63 -8.60
C ILE A 131 -8.74 5.94 -8.43
N PRO A 132 -9.94 5.95 -7.82
CA PRO A 132 -10.69 7.20 -7.66
C PRO A 132 -9.94 8.20 -6.77
N LEU A 133 -9.26 7.77 -5.70
CA LEU A 133 -8.44 8.65 -4.89
C LEU A 133 -7.25 9.21 -5.68
N PHE A 134 -6.57 8.40 -6.47
CA PHE A 134 -5.49 8.89 -7.33
C PHE A 134 -5.97 10.01 -8.27
N VAL A 135 -7.13 9.80 -8.93
CA VAL A 135 -7.71 10.80 -9.83
C VAL A 135 -8.11 12.07 -9.07
N LEU A 136 -8.69 11.94 -7.86
CA LEU A 136 -9.03 13.07 -7.00
C LEU A 136 -7.79 13.88 -6.61
N LEU A 137 -6.77 13.22 -6.06
CA LEU A 137 -5.53 13.85 -5.63
C LEU A 137 -4.78 14.49 -6.80
N ARG A 138 -4.85 13.89 -7.99
CA ARG A 138 -4.32 14.47 -9.24
C ARG A 138 -5.05 15.75 -9.61
N LYS A 139 -6.38 15.76 -9.58
CA LYS A 139 -7.20 16.96 -9.87
C LYS A 139 -6.94 18.08 -8.86
N MET A 140 -6.69 17.72 -7.61
CA MET A 140 -6.30 18.66 -6.55
C MET A 140 -4.85 19.15 -6.68
N GLY A 141 -4.03 18.53 -7.53
CA GLY A 141 -2.63 18.92 -7.73
C GLY A 141 -1.70 18.57 -6.56
N ILE A 142 -2.16 17.76 -5.60
CA ILE A 142 -1.39 17.43 -4.37
C ILE A 142 -0.65 16.10 -4.44
N LEU A 143 -0.67 15.41 -5.58
CA LEU A 143 0.15 14.21 -5.78
C LEU A 143 1.62 14.52 -5.50
N ASN A 144 2.35 13.53 -4.98
CA ASN A 144 3.75 13.63 -4.59
C ASN A 144 4.03 14.60 -3.44
N THR A 145 3.05 14.82 -2.57
CA THR A 145 3.21 15.55 -1.31
C THR A 145 2.80 14.67 -0.13
N TYR A 146 3.23 15.01 1.09
CA TYR A 146 2.76 14.30 2.29
C TYR A 146 1.23 14.33 2.44
N PHE A 147 0.58 15.41 2.01
CA PHE A 147 -0.87 15.54 2.06
C PHE A 147 -1.61 14.50 1.21
N ALA A 148 -0.99 14.01 0.13
CA ALA A 148 -1.55 12.93 -0.68
C ALA A 148 -1.76 11.64 0.11
N LEU A 149 -0.98 11.44 1.19
CA LEU A 149 -1.07 10.29 2.09
C LEU A 149 -1.85 10.63 3.36
N ILE A 150 -1.54 11.78 3.97
CA ILE A 150 -2.12 12.18 5.26
C ILE A 150 -3.63 12.29 5.19
N LEU A 151 -4.18 12.92 4.14
CA LEU A 151 -5.63 13.13 4.05
C LEU A 151 -6.41 11.81 3.92
N PRO A 152 -6.09 10.90 2.97
CA PRO A 152 -6.72 9.59 2.93
C PRO A 152 -6.57 8.79 4.23
N TYR A 153 -5.38 8.77 4.84
CA TYR A 153 -5.15 8.03 6.08
C TYR A 153 -5.99 8.55 7.25
N ILE A 154 -6.15 9.87 7.37
CA ILE A 154 -7.08 10.47 8.35
C ILE A 154 -8.50 9.99 8.06
N SER A 155 -8.96 10.10 6.82
CA SER A 155 -10.31 9.69 6.43
C SER A 155 -10.60 8.22 6.73
N PHE A 156 -9.65 7.31 6.48
CA PHE A 156 -9.81 5.88 6.76
C PHE A 156 -9.72 5.54 8.25
N GLY A 157 -8.98 6.32 9.03
CA GLY A 157 -8.89 6.12 10.48
C GLY A 157 -10.17 6.54 11.23
N ILE A 158 -10.90 7.54 10.71
CA ILE A 158 -12.05 8.13 11.41
C ILE A 158 -13.15 7.11 11.79
N PRO A 159 -13.63 6.22 10.90
CA PRO A 159 -14.76 5.36 11.22
C PRO A 159 -14.54 4.46 12.44
N VAL A 160 -13.42 3.73 12.48
CA VAL A 160 -13.13 2.79 13.57
C VAL A 160 -12.81 3.52 14.87
N SER A 161 -12.02 4.60 14.80
CA SER A 161 -11.70 5.38 16.00
C SER A 161 -12.94 6.09 16.57
N THR A 162 -13.85 6.57 15.72
CA THR A 162 -15.12 7.19 16.15
C THR A 162 -16.02 6.16 16.83
N LEU A 163 -16.11 4.94 16.28
CA LEU A 163 -16.87 3.85 16.88
C LEU A 163 -16.35 3.53 18.30
N ILE A 164 -15.04 3.28 18.43
CA ILE A 164 -14.41 2.93 19.72
C ILE A 164 -14.61 4.05 20.75
N LEU A 165 -14.30 5.30 20.36
CA LEU A 165 -14.42 6.44 21.27
C LEU A 165 -15.87 6.71 21.65
N ARG A 166 -16.83 6.55 20.73
CA ARG A 166 -18.25 6.73 21.04
C ARG A 166 -18.70 5.74 22.10
N SER A 167 -18.41 4.45 21.93
CA SER A 167 -18.76 3.41 22.90
C SER A 167 -18.20 3.74 24.28
N PHE A 168 -16.95 4.20 24.35
CA PHE A 168 -16.33 4.58 25.61
C PHE A 168 -16.95 5.85 26.23
N PHE A 169 -17.27 6.86 25.42
CA PHE A 169 -17.87 8.11 25.90
C PHE A 169 -19.30 7.93 26.39
N GLU A 170 -20.02 6.93 25.87
CA GLU A 170 -21.37 6.55 26.32
C GLU A 170 -21.35 5.84 27.68
N GLU A 171 -20.27 5.13 28.01
CA GLU A 171 -20.09 4.49 29.33
C GLU A 171 -19.84 5.49 30.46
N ILE A 172 -19.40 6.72 30.15
CA ILE A 172 -19.14 7.75 31.16
C ILE A 172 -20.47 8.20 31.80
N PRO A 173 -20.62 8.07 33.14
CA PRO A 173 -21.85 8.41 33.84
C PRO A 173 -22.32 9.84 33.55
N THR A 174 -23.61 10.02 33.28
CA THR A 174 -24.21 11.33 32.99
C THR A 174 -24.10 12.29 34.17
N GLY A 175 -24.20 11.79 35.41
CA GLY A 175 -24.15 12.62 36.61
C GLY A 175 -22.87 13.46 36.76
N ILE A 176 -21.71 12.95 36.31
CA ILE A 176 -20.44 13.71 36.35
C ILE A 176 -20.51 14.91 35.39
N LYS A 177 -21.09 14.70 34.21
CA LYS A 177 -21.24 15.73 33.18
C LYS A 177 -22.27 16.77 33.60
N GLU A 178 -23.38 16.35 34.22
CA GLU A 178 -24.40 17.24 34.75
C GLU A 178 -23.89 18.09 35.90
N ALA A 179 -23.13 17.50 36.83
CA ALA A 179 -22.46 18.25 37.91
C ALA A 179 -21.53 19.34 37.35
N ALA A 180 -20.69 18.99 36.37
CA ALA A 180 -19.81 19.98 35.73
C ALA A 180 -20.59 21.11 35.03
N LYS A 181 -21.76 20.82 34.44
CA LYS A 181 -22.64 21.86 33.88
C LYS A 181 -23.22 22.76 34.97
N MET A 182 -23.60 22.21 36.11
CA MET A 182 -24.07 23.00 37.27
C MET A 182 -22.96 23.90 37.82
N ASP A 183 -21.70 23.47 37.74
CA ASP A 183 -20.51 24.26 38.09
C ASP A 183 -20.12 25.29 37.00
N GLY A 184 -20.90 25.40 35.92
CA GLY A 184 -20.70 26.39 34.86
C GLY A 184 -19.72 25.99 33.75
N ALA A 185 -19.33 24.71 33.68
CA ALA A 185 -18.47 24.24 32.59
C ALA A 185 -19.21 24.23 31.24
N SER A 186 -18.57 24.75 30.20
CA SER A 186 -19.06 24.64 28.82
C SER A 186 -18.92 23.21 28.30
N ASP A 187 -19.67 22.84 27.24
CA ASP A 187 -19.56 21.49 26.65
C ASP A 187 -18.14 21.16 26.16
N LEU A 188 -17.40 22.16 25.66
CA LEU A 188 -15.98 22.00 25.31
C LEU A 188 -15.09 21.85 26.56
N GLY A 189 -15.40 22.58 27.64
CA GLY A 189 -14.74 22.40 28.94
C GLY A 189 -14.90 20.97 29.46
N ILE A 190 -16.12 20.44 29.42
CA ILE A 190 -16.44 19.06 29.81
C ILE A 190 -15.70 18.06 28.93
N PHE A 191 -15.65 18.30 27.62
CA PHE A 191 -14.91 17.45 26.68
C PHE A 191 -13.42 17.34 27.06
N TYR A 192 -12.74 18.48 27.24
CA TYR A 192 -11.29 18.51 27.49
C TYR A 192 -10.90 18.14 28.92
N GLN A 193 -11.70 18.52 29.91
CA GLN A 193 -11.34 18.38 31.33
C GLN A 193 -11.85 17.06 31.94
N ILE A 194 -12.91 16.47 31.39
CA ILE A 194 -13.56 15.29 31.96
C ILE A 194 -13.52 14.12 30.98
N VAL A 195 -14.09 14.29 29.79
CA VAL A 195 -14.27 13.15 28.87
C VAL A 195 -12.94 12.65 28.31
N LEU A 196 -12.07 13.52 27.80
CA LEU A 196 -10.77 13.11 27.25
C LEU A 196 -9.85 12.45 28.29
N PRO A 197 -9.67 12.98 29.52
CA PRO A 197 -8.81 12.35 30.52
C PRO A 197 -9.32 11.00 31.02
N LEU A 198 -10.65 10.84 31.17
CA LEU A 198 -11.26 9.56 31.53
C LEU A 198 -11.14 8.53 30.39
N SER A 199 -11.05 9.00 29.14
CA SER A 199 -10.98 8.16 27.95
C SER A 199 -9.56 7.85 27.47
N LYS A 200 -8.53 8.09 28.29
CA LYS A 200 -7.13 7.77 27.95
C LYS A 200 -6.93 6.32 27.48
N PRO A 201 -7.55 5.28 28.08
CA PRO A 201 -7.42 3.91 27.59
C PRO A 201 -7.95 3.74 26.16
N ALA A 202 -9.12 4.31 25.86
CA ALA A 202 -9.70 4.24 24.52
C ALA A 202 -8.90 5.05 23.49
N LEU A 203 -8.38 6.21 23.87
CA LEU A 203 -7.48 7.01 23.03
C LEU A 203 -6.20 6.23 22.70
N ALA A 204 -5.61 5.55 23.68
CA ALA A 204 -4.42 4.71 23.46
C ALA A 204 -4.72 3.58 22.47
N THR A 205 -5.86 2.89 22.61
CA THR A 205 -6.30 1.87 21.66
C THR A 205 -6.43 2.42 20.24
N CYS A 206 -7.07 3.60 20.09
CA CYS A 206 -7.21 4.23 18.78
C CYS A 206 -5.85 4.60 18.17
N ILE A 207 -4.95 5.19 18.96
CA ILE A 207 -3.60 5.56 18.51
C ILE A 207 -2.83 4.33 18.04
N ILE A 208 -2.82 3.25 18.83
CA ILE A 208 -2.09 2.01 18.50
C ILE A 208 -2.67 1.39 17.23
N PHE A 209 -4.00 1.27 17.15
CA PHE A 209 -4.66 0.65 16.00
C PHE A 209 -4.43 1.46 14.72
N SER A 210 -4.63 2.78 14.76
CA SER A 210 -4.37 3.66 13.62
C SER A 210 -2.89 3.65 13.22
N PHE A 211 -1.97 3.66 14.19
CA PHE A 211 -0.53 3.58 13.91
C PHE A 211 -0.19 2.29 13.16
N MET A 212 -0.67 1.14 13.64
CA MET A 212 -0.42 -0.15 12.98
C MET A 212 -0.94 -0.17 11.54
N LEU A 213 -2.13 0.38 11.29
CA LEU A 213 -2.69 0.40 9.93
C LEU A 213 -1.89 1.32 9.00
N ILE A 214 -1.53 2.51 9.46
CA ILE A 214 -0.87 3.52 8.62
C ILE A 214 0.61 3.18 8.40
N TRP A 215 1.29 2.71 9.44
CA TRP A 215 2.72 2.36 9.35
C TRP A 215 2.97 1.18 8.40
N ASN A 216 2.03 0.24 8.31
CA ASN A 216 2.11 -0.90 7.41
C ASN A 216 1.52 -0.61 6.02
N GLU A 217 1.00 0.60 5.78
CA GLU A 217 0.42 0.95 4.48
C GLU A 217 1.51 1.32 3.48
N PHE A 218 1.65 0.51 2.43
CA PHE A 218 2.68 0.68 1.41
C PHE A 218 2.10 1.05 0.03
N LEU A 219 0.86 0.65 -0.26
CA LEU A 219 0.29 0.70 -1.59
C LEU A 219 -0.09 2.13 -1.98
N PHE A 220 -0.65 2.95 -1.09
CA PHE A 220 -0.89 4.37 -1.37
C PHE A 220 0.42 5.16 -1.43
N ALA A 221 1.38 4.87 -0.54
CA ALA A 221 2.71 5.47 -0.60
C ALA A 221 3.37 5.25 -1.98
N LEU A 222 3.34 4.01 -2.49
CA LEU A 222 3.92 3.65 -3.78
C LEU A 222 3.25 4.38 -4.96
N VAL A 223 1.92 4.55 -4.91
CA VAL A 223 1.14 5.08 -6.04
C VAL A 223 1.04 6.61 -6.01
N PHE A 224 0.92 7.23 -4.84
CA PHE A 224 0.68 8.67 -4.71
C PHE A 224 1.96 9.50 -4.65
N ILE A 225 3.10 8.90 -4.29
CA ILE A 225 4.42 9.57 -4.18
C ILE A 225 5.36 9.22 -5.35
N SER A 226 4.84 8.64 -6.42
CA SER A 226 5.62 8.11 -7.55
C SER A 226 6.10 9.16 -8.58
N LYS A 227 6.50 10.37 -8.15
CA LYS A 227 6.85 11.49 -9.06
C LYS A 227 7.90 11.07 -10.06
N GLU A 228 8.96 10.43 -9.60
CA GLU A 228 10.11 10.08 -10.41
C GLU A 228 9.79 8.96 -11.41
N LYS A 229 9.01 7.95 -11.02
CA LYS A 229 8.60 6.87 -11.93
C LYS A 229 7.60 7.36 -12.96
N MET A 230 6.63 8.19 -12.56
CA MET A 230 5.67 8.80 -13.48
C MET A 230 6.33 9.80 -14.42
N GLN A 231 7.21 10.66 -13.91
CA GLN A 231 7.94 11.63 -14.72
C GLN A 231 8.91 10.92 -15.67
N LYS A 232 9.66 9.92 -15.20
CA LYS A 232 10.47 9.06 -16.07
C LYS A 232 9.64 8.34 -17.13
N LEU A 233 8.47 7.80 -16.79
CA LEU A 233 7.57 7.15 -17.76
C LEU A 233 6.94 8.15 -18.73
N HIS A 234 6.72 9.40 -18.31
CA HIS A 234 6.25 10.49 -19.17
C HIS A 234 7.37 10.95 -20.12
N ASP A 235 8.57 11.19 -19.60
CA ASP A 235 9.76 11.61 -20.34
C ASP A 235 10.21 10.53 -21.33
N THR A 236 10.08 9.24 -20.97
CA THR A 236 10.30 8.10 -21.89
C THR A 236 9.11 7.81 -22.80
N ASN A 237 8.07 8.65 -22.79
CA ASN A 237 6.86 8.54 -23.60
C ASN A 237 6.13 7.18 -23.47
N LYS A 238 6.34 6.50 -22.33
CA LYS A 238 5.74 5.21 -21.97
C LYS A 238 4.41 5.36 -21.26
N LEU A 239 4.05 6.54 -20.76
CA LEU A 239 2.72 6.82 -20.20
C LEU A 239 1.76 7.32 -21.29
N VAL A 240 0.64 6.62 -21.51
CA VAL A 240 -0.43 7.04 -22.41
C VAL A 240 -1.72 7.18 -21.61
N CYS A 241 -2.42 8.30 -21.74
CA CYS A 241 -3.76 8.43 -21.19
C CYS A 241 -4.79 7.97 -22.22
N ASN A 242 -5.77 7.16 -21.82
CA ASN A 242 -6.94 6.88 -22.66
C ASN A 242 -7.80 8.16 -22.80
N LYS A 243 -8.78 8.17 -23.73
CA LYS A 243 -9.76 9.27 -23.90
C LYS A 243 -10.51 9.65 -22.61
N VAL A 244 -10.56 8.74 -21.63
CA VAL A 244 -11.20 8.90 -20.31
C VAL A 244 -10.19 9.38 -19.23
N GLY A 245 -8.95 9.67 -19.59
CA GLY A 245 -7.93 10.21 -18.66
C GLY A 245 -7.24 9.17 -17.77
N ILE A 246 -7.50 7.88 -17.98
CA ILE A 246 -6.86 6.77 -17.24
C ILE A 246 -5.45 6.53 -17.81
N PRO A 247 -4.38 6.63 -17.00
CA PRO A 247 -3.02 6.36 -17.46
C PRO A 247 -2.79 4.86 -17.69
N ARG A 248 -2.13 4.53 -18.80
CA ARG A 248 -1.66 3.19 -19.17
C ARG A 248 -0.17 3.25 -19.50
N ILE A 249 0.53 2.17 -19.21
CA ILE A 249 1.95 2.03 -19.53
C ILE A 249 2.07 1.30 -20.89
N LYS A 250 2.71 1.93 -21.88
CA LYS A 250 3.21 1.28 -23.09
C LYS A 250 4.30 0.30 -22.67
N ARG A 251 4.09 -0.98 -22.94
CA ARG A 251 5.12 -2.01 -22.87
C ARG A 251 5.47 -2.36 -24.31
N TYR A 252 6.73 -2.17 -24.69
CA TYR A 252 7.21 -2.59 -25.99
C TYR A 252 7.56 -4.08 -25.94
N LEU A 253 7.32 -4.80 -27.04
CA LEU A 253 7.49 -6.25 -27.12
C LEU A 253 8.92 -6.69 -26.80
N ASN A 254 9.91 -5.87 -27.16
CA ASN A 254 11.33 -6.05 -26.89
C ASN A 254 11.74 -5.85 -25.41
N GLU A 255 10.85 -5.35 -24.55
CA GLU A 255 11.09 -5.14 -23.12
C GLU A 255 10.44 -6.21 -22.24
N LEU A 256 9.60 -7.06 -22.83
CA LEU A 256 9.01 -8.19 -22.14
C LEU A 256 10.07 -9.29 -22.03
N PRO A 257 10.24 -9.94 -20.85
CA PRO A 257 11.11 -11.08 -20.75
C PRO A 257 10.65 -12.12 -21.77
N GLY A 258 11.51 -12.44 -22.73
CA GLY A 258 11.21 -13.46 -23.72
C GLY A 258 10.91 -14.77 -23.00
N ILE A 259 9.77 -15.38 -23.32
CA ILE A 259 9.50 -16.76 -22.91
C ILE A 259 10.40 -17.60 -23.83
N PRO A 260 11.32 -18.42 -23.30
CA PRO A 260 12.10 -19.31 -24.14
C PRO A 260 11.14 -20.27 -24.84
N VAL A 261 11.04 -20.13 -26.16
CA VAL A 261 10.24 -21.00 -27.02
C VAL A 261 10.94 -22.36 -27.06
N ARG A 262 10.28 -23.39 -26.53
CA ARG A 262 10.68 -24.80 -26.63
C ARG A 262 10.38 -25.35 -28.02
N ASP A 263 9.21 -25.03 -28.58
CA ASP A 263 8.85 -25.39 -29.95
C ASP A 263 7.86 -24.36 -30.55
N VAL A 264 8.12 -23.96 -31.80
CA VAL A 264 7.35 -22.94 -32.55
C VAL A 264 5.89 -23.38 -32.71
N TRP A 265 5.66 -24.69 -32.81
CA TRP A 265 4.35 -25.27 -33.07
C TRP A 265 3.49 -25.47 -31.81
N THR A 266 4.08 -25.50 -30.62
CA THR A 266 3.34 -25.73 -29.35
C THR A 266 3.22 -24.50 -28.47
N ASP A 267 4.18 -23.57 -28.54
CA ASP A 267 4.25 -22.44 -27.61
C ASP A 267 3.57 -21.16 -28.12
N ILE A 268 3.28 -21.10 -29.43
CA ILE A 268 2.45 -20.05 -30.01
C ILE A 268 1.02 -20.56 -30.01
N PRO A 269 0.10 -20.02 -29.20
CA PRO A 269 -1.30 -20.43 -29.26
C PRO A 269 -1.79 -20.18 -30.70
N ASN A 270 -2.59 -21.11 -31.24
CA ASN A 270 -3.15 -21.00 -32.58
C ASN A 270 -4.11 -19.80 -32.63
N ILE A 271 -3.56 -18.61 -32.91
CA ILE A 271 -4.27 -17.35 -32.96
C ILE A 271 -4.97 -17.31 -34.33
N GLN A 272 -6.19 -17.84 -34.40
CA GLN A 272 -7.10 -17.59 -35.51
C GLN A 272 -7.67 -16.17 -35.37
N ILE A 273 -6.88 -15.17 -35.71
CA ILE A 273 -7.39 -13.81 -35.91
C ILE A 273 -7.81 -13.70 -37.38
N GLY A 274 -9.11 -13.48 -37.60
CA GLY A 274 -9.63 -13.14 -38.91
C GLY A 274 -8.99 -11.84 -39.40
N GLU A 275 -8.17 -11.94 -40.42
CA GLU A 275 -7.55 -10.80 -41.10
C GLU A 275 -8.63 -10.01 -41.85
N LYS A 276 -8.74 -8.70 -41.57
CA LYS A 276 -9.56 -7.80 -42.40
C LYS A 276 -8.72 -7.32 -43.58
N LEU A 277 -9.03 -7.86 -44.75
CA LEU A 277 -8.27 -7.74 -46.00
C LEU A 277 -8.40 -6.39 -46.75
N ASP A 278 -9.05 -5.38 -46.17
CA ASP A 278 -9.36 -4.12 -46.87
C ASP A 278 -8.62 -2.90 -46.31
N TYR A 279 -7.29 -2.87 -46.44
CA TYR A 279 -6.53 -1.62 -46.36
C TYR A 279 -5.77 -1.35 -47.66
N ALA A 280 -5.96 -0.16 -48.23
CA ALA A 280 -5.14 0.33 -49.32
C ALA A 280 -3.73 0.65 -48.81
N THR A 281 -2.72 -0.09 -49.28
CA THR A 281 -1.32 0.07 -48.86
C THR A 281 -0.72 1.41 -49.34
N GLN A 282 0.03 2.08 -48.46
CA GLN A 282 0.66 3.40 -48.70
C GLN A 282 1.96 3.37 -49.54
N LYS A 283 2.34 2.23 -50.12
CA LYS A 283 3.54 2.14 -50.99
C LYS A 283 3.10 2.19 -52.48
N PRO A 284 3.55 3.17 -53.28
CA PRO A 284 3.15 3.25 -54.69
C PRO A 284 3.72 2.05 -55.46
N ILE A 285 2.84 1.16 -55.95
CA ILE A 285 3.15 0.00 -56.82
C ILE A 285 4.10 0.38 -57.98
N LYS A 286 4.00 1.63 -58.46
CA LYS A 286 4.89 2.19 -59.49
C LYS A 286 6.37 2.19 -59.11
N LEU A 287 6.72 2.39 -57.84
CA LEU A 287 8.12 2.46 -57.39
C LEU A 287 8.76 1.06 -57.39
N LEU A 288 8.04 0.07 -56.84
CA LEU A 288 8.45 -1.34 -56.83
C LEU A 288 8.63 -1.88 -58.26
N LYS A 289 7.68 -1.57 -59.17
CA LYS A 289 7.77 -1.98 -60.57
C LYS A 289 8.98 -1.39 -61.30
N ARG A 290 9.40 -0.17 -60.94
CA ARG A 290 10.58 0.50 -61.51
C ARG A 290 11.88 -0.12 -61.03
N ILE A 291 11.95 -0.51 -59.76
CA ILE A 291 13.13 -1.16 -59.17
C ILE A 291 13.31 -2.57 -59.76
N LEU A 292 12.22 -3.34 -59.89
CA LEU A 292 12.24 -4.68 -60.49
C LEU A 292 12.68 -4.66 -61.96
N LEU A 293 12.20 -3.70 -62.75
CA LEU A 293 12.58 -3.57 -64.17
C LEU A 293 14.05 -3.17 -64.40
N ILE A 294 14.70 -2.52 -63.42
CA ILE A 294 16.10 -2.08 -63.54
C ILE A 294 17.06 -3.18 -63.10
N TYR A 295 16.65 -4.05 -62.17
CA TYR A 295 17.55 -4.99 -61.49
C TYR A 295 17.30 -6.47 -61.81
N SER A 296 16.27 -6.82 -62.58
CA SER A 296 15.91 -8.22 -62.83
C SER A 296 15.45 -8.45 -64.26
N ASN A 297 15.80 -9.59 -64.85
CA ASN A 297 15.32 -10.01 -66.16
C ASN A 297 13.98 -10.77 -66.04
N GLU A 298 13.27 -10.93 -67.16
CA GLU A 298 12.04 -11.73 -67.17
C GLU A 298 12.34 -13.18 -66.77
N ASN A 299 11.70 -13.63 -65.69
CA ASN A 299 11.80 -14.93 -65.01
C ASN A 299 12.88 -15.10 -63.92
N ASP A 300 13.55 -14.03 -63.49
CA ASP A 300 14.40 -14.09 -62.30
C ASP A 300 13.56 -14.24 -61.01
N VAL A 301 13.99 -15.15 -60.13
CA VAL A 301 13.40 -15.32 -58.79
C VAL A 301 14.00 -14.27 -57.87
N VAL A 302 13.24 -13.20 -57.61
CA VAL A 302 13.65 -12.14 -56.69
C VAL A 302 13.36 -12.57 -55.26
N ILE A 303 14.42 -12.79 -54.47
CA ILE A 303 14.32 -13.01 -53.03
C ILE A 303 14.23 -11.63 -52.37
N ASP A 304 13.13 -11.37 -51.65
CA ASP A 304 12.98 -10.19 -50.80
C ASP A 304 13.46 -10.51 -49.37
N PRO A 305 14.68 -10.10 -48.97
CA PRO A 305 15.20 -10.36 -47.63
C PRO A 305 14.60 -9.41 -46.56
N PHE A 306 13.67 -8.52 -46.91
CA PHE A 306 13.05 -7.60 -45.94
C PHE A 306 11.77 -8.17 -45.30
N ALA A 307 11.86 -9.37 -44.72
CA ALA A 307 10.80 -9.90 -43.85
C ALA A 307 10.80 -9.25 -42.43
N GLY A 308 11.24 -7.99 -42.30
CA GLY A 308 11.47 -7.35 -41.00
C GLY A 308 11.41 -5.81 -40.95
N SER A 309 11.05 -5.10 -42.02
CA SER A 309 10.69 -3.68 -41.91
C SER A 309 9.18 -3.56 -41.98
N GLY A 310 8.55 -3.42 -40.81
CA GLY A 310 7.10 -3.34 -40.63
C GLY A 310 6.38 -2.64 -41.77
N THR A 311 5.72 -3.44 -42.61
CA THR A 311 4.53 -3.12 -43.40
C THR A 311 4.03 -4.43 -43.99
N THR A 312 3.39 -5.21 -43.14
CA THR A 312 2.01 -5.70 -43.27
C THR A 312 1.56 -6.03 -41.86
#